data_AF-A0A2D6HEF7-F1
#
_entry.id   AF-A0A2D6HEF7-F1
#
_cell.length_a   1.000
_cell.length_b   1.000
_cell.length_c   1.000
_cell.angle_alpha   90.00
_cell.angle_beta   90.00
_cell.angle_gamma   90.00
#
_symmetry.space_group_name_H-M   'P 1'
#
loop_
_entity.id
_entity.type
_entity.pdbx_description
1 polymer ?
#
loop_
_entity_poly.entity_id
_entity_poly.type
_entity_poly.pdbx_seq_one_letter_code
_entity_poly.pdbx_strand_id
1 'polypeptide(L)'
;MKKLSWIVAGAVCLLAARPFGGPLVPLGPAVSFELSSPQDGTVVPPGGVVEWTLTGRVSPGDNFGLAGFSADLRQDEQNPTRFDLPAGDGAPDAMGEFDRPAGFANPGPDPWGSAYGGTPTGPAGERDLTQVGGAQNSSGRVGPCFGPDDDVCMGQDATLVLGVGQGAGAEVLAQGQFKLPQAPGDYVFHLSGVRANCLVEANPTPLWSRVERARIGLDGASIRVTVP
;
A
#
# COMPACT_ATOMS: atom_id res chain seq x y z
N MET A 1 39.27 -9.82 -6.04
CA MET A 1 38.12 -8.95 -6.38
C MET A 1 37.25 -9.68 -7.41
N LYS A 2 36.13 -10.28 -6.98
CA LYS A 2 35.20 -11.00 -7.87
C LYS A 2 34.17 -10.00 -8.40
N LYS A 3 34.08 -9.85 -9.72
CA LYS A 3 33.11 -8.97 -10.39
C LYS A 3 31.73 -9.64 -10.36
N LEU A 4 30.77 -9.06 -9.65
CA LEU A 4 29.35 -9.39 -9.75
C LEU A 4 28.79 -8.71 -11.02
N SER A 5 28.35 -9.51 -11.99
CA SER A 5 27.65 -9.01 -13.17
C SER A 5 26.15 -9.13 -12.92
N TRP A 6 25.44 -8.00 -12.89
CA TRP A 6 23.99 -7.95 -12.80
C TRP A 6 23.39 -8.07 -14.20
N ILE A 7 22.66 -9.16 -14.45
CA ILE A 7 21.84 -9.31 -15.65
C ILE A 7 20.47 -8.69 -15.35
N VAL A 8 20.18 -7.56 -15.98
CA VAL A 8 18.84 -6.97 -16.02
C VAL A 8 18.07 -7.67 -17.13
N ALA A 9 17.21 -8.62 -16.78
CA ALA A 9 16.25 -9.22 -17.70
C ALA A 9 15.05 -8.27 -17.87
N GLY A 10 15.05 -7.48 -18.94
CA GLY A 10 13.91 -6.67 -19.34
C GLY A 10 12.81 -7.55 -19.95
N ALA A 11 11.71 -7.73 -19.23
CA ALA A 11 10.49 -8.31 -19.78
C ALA A 11 9.71 -7.22 -20.54
N VAL A 12 9.87 -7.19 -21.86
CA VAL A 12 8.99 -6.43 -22.76
C VAL A 12 7.65 -7.16 -22.83
N CYS A 13 6.62 -6.57 -22.23
CA CYS A 13 5.26 -7.10 -22.27
C CYS A 13 4.59 -6.67 -23.58
N LEU A 14 4.49 -7.61 -24.53
CA LEU A 14 3.79 -7.41 -25.80
C LEU A 14 2.26 -7.50 -25.54
N LEU A 15 1.57 -6.35 -25.48
CA LEU A 15 0.10 -6.31 -25.43
C LEU A 15 -0.48 -6.65 -26.80
N ALA A 16 -0.87 -7.91 -26.99
CA ALA A 16 -1.71 -8.32 -28.11
C ALA A 16 -3.18 -7.99 -27.78
N ALA A 17 -3.78 -7.04 -28.49
CA ALA A 17 -5.22 -6.84 -28.49
C ALA A 17 -5.89 -8.07 -29.14
N ARG A 18 -6.68 -8.83 -28.36
CA ARG A 18 -7.43 -9.99 -28.87
C ARG A 18 -8.87 -9.60 -29.19
N PRO A 19 -9.45 -10.12 -30.30
CA PRO A 19 -10.85 -9.90 -30.64
C PRO A 19 -11.78 -10.58 -29.63
N PHE A 20 -12.89 -9.90 -29.31
CA PHE A 20 -13.96 -10.37 -28.43
C PHE A 20 -14.59 -11.67 -28.98
N GLY A 21 -14.54 -12.76 -28.21
CA GLY A 21 -15.16 -14.04 -28.60
C GLY A 21 -14.62 -15.30 -27.92
N GLY A 22 -13.63 -15.19 -27.01
CA GLY A 22 -13.15 -16.33 -26.21
C GLY A 22 -14.02 -16.61 -24.97
N PRO A 23 -13.89 -17.81 -24.35
CA PRO A 23 -14.52 -18.10 -23.07
C PRO A 23 -14.14 -17.03 -22.05
N LEU A 24 -15.08 -16.64 -21.18
CA LEU A 24 -14.84 -15.69 -20.10
C LEU A 24 -13.62 -16.16 -19.31
N VAL A 25 -12.49 -15.46 -19.47
CA VAL A 25 -11.35 -15.67 -18.57
C VAL A 25 -11.89 -15.35 -17.17
N PRO A 26 -11.72 -16.25 -16.18
CA PRO A 26 -12.17 -15.97 -14.83
C PRO A 26 -11.63 -14.60 -14.44
N LEU A 27 -12.55 -13.71 -14.11
CA LEU A 27 -12.20 -12.41 -13.62
C LEU A 27 -11.47 -12.67 -12.30
N GLY A 28 -10.12 -12.57 -12.29
CA GLY A 28 -9.29 -12.70 -11.09
C GLY A 28 -9.76 -11.79 -9.95
N PRO A 29 -9.20 -11.93 -8.74
CA PRO A 29 -9.69 -11.22 -7.56
C PRO A 29 -9.69 -9.69 -7.79
N ALA A 30 -10.68 -9.01 -7.22
CA ALA A 30 -10.75 -7.55 -7.23
C ALA A 30 -10.54 -7.01 -5.82
N VAL A 31 -9.89 -5.85 -5.71
CA VAL A 31 -9.73 -5.11 -4.47
C VAL A 31 -10.16 -3.67 -4.72
N SER A 32 -11.13 -3.18 -3.94
CA SER A 32 -11.49 -1.77 -3.91
C SER A 32 -10.76 -1.07 -2.77
N PHE A 33 -10.23 0.12 -3.03
CA PHE A 33 -9.59 0.98 -2.05
C PHE A 33 -10.39 2.26 -1.90
N GLU A 34 -10.48 2.74 -0.66
CA GLU A 34 -11.12 4.00 -0.28
C GLU A 34 -10.17 4.78 0.63
N LEU A 35 -9.98 6.06 0.32
CA LEU A 35 -9.29 7.03 1.15
C LEU A 35 -10.34 7.95 1.78
N SER A 36 -10.40 7.94 3.11
CA SER A 36 -11.42 8.67 3.86
C SER A 36 -10.79 9.56 4.92
N SER A 37 -11.54 10.60 5.31
CA SER A 37 -11.18 11.52 6.39
C SER A 37 -12.45 12.02 7.09
N PRO A 38 -12.47 12.13 8.43
CA PRO A 38 -13.55 12.83 9.13
C PRO A 38 -13.69 14.30 8.71
N GLN A 39 -12.62 14.90 8.17
CA GLN A 39 -12.60 16.27 7.69
C GLN A 39 -12.98 16.40 6.21
N ASP A 40 -13.23 15.32 5.48
CA ASP A 40 -13.57 15.38 4.06
C ASP A 40 -14.84 16.21 3.80
N GLY A 41 -14.75 17.15 2.86
CA GLY A 41 -15.78 18.13 2.53
C GLY A 41 -15.99 19.24 3.56
N THR A 42 -15.11 19.38 4.57
CA THR A 42 -15.28 20.37 5.65
C THR A 42 -14.30 21.55 5.54
N VAL A 43 -14.59 22.61 6.31
CA VAL A 43 -13.67 23.74 6.52
C VAL A 43 -12.77 23.44 7.71
N VAL A 44 -11.45 23.47 7.49
CA VAL A 44 -10.43 23.20 8.50
C VAL A 44 -9.63 24.50 8.74
N PRO A 45 -9.41 24.93 9.99
CA PRO A 45 -8.66 26.16 10.25
C PRO A 45 -7.21 26.06 9.71
N PRO A 46 -6.55 27.20 9.42
CA PRO A 46 -5.14 27.22 9.04
C PRO A 46 -4.26 26.49 10.06
N GLY A 47 -3.42 25.55 9.61
CA GLY A 47 -2.62 24.69 10.52
C GLY A 47 -3.40 23.53 11.17
N GLY A 48 -4.68 23.37 10.84
CA GLY A 48 -5.54 22.31 11.34
C GLY A 48 -5.08 20.93 10.87
N VAL A 49 -5.43 19.91 11.66
CA VAL A 49 -5.07 18.52 11.41
C VAL A 49 -6.13 17.86 10.54
N VAL A 50 -5.68 17.11 9.54
CA VAL A 50 -6.51 16.21 8.72
C VAL A 50 -6.05 14.79 9.01
N GLU A 51 -6.96 13.97 9.51
CA GLU A 51 -6.77 12.54 9.69
C GLU A 51 -7.16 11.83 8.40
N TRP A 52 -6.44 10.78 8.04
CA TRP A 52 -6.75 9.96 6.86
C TRP A 52 -6.73 8.48 7.21
N THR A 53 -7.63 7.73 6.57
CA THR A 53 -7.72 6.28 6.68
C THR A 53 -7.83 5.68 5.28
N LEU A 54 -6.90 4.78 4.96
CA LEU A 54 -6.93 3.94 3.78
C LEU A 54 -7.60 2.61 4.15
N THR A 55 -8.75 2.33 3.56
CA THR A 55 -9.42 1.03 3.71
C THR A 55 -9.38 0.25 2.42
N GLY A 56 -9.44 -1.08 2.54
CA GLY A 56 -9.47 -2.00 1.41
C GLY A 56 -10.47 -3.10 1.59
N ARG A 57 -11.10 -3.51 0.48
CA ARG A 57 -12.06 -4.62 0.45
C ARG A 57 -11.71 -5.54 -0.70
N VAL A 58 -11.52 -6.81 -0.37
CA VAL A 58 -11.30 -7.88 -1.33
C VAL A 58 -12.64 -8.45 -1.75
N SER A 59 -12.85 -8.62 -3.05
CA SER A 59 -14.08 -9.20 -3.59
C SER A 59 -14.30 -10.61 -3.03
N PRO A 60 -15.54 -10.97 -2.64
CA PRO A 60 -15.85 -12.35 -2.29
C PRO A 60 -15.61 -13.28 -3.50
N GLY A 61 -15.18 -14.52 -3.26
CA GLY A 61 -14.96 -15.51 -4.32
C GLY A 61 -13.71 -16.36 -4.11
N ASP A 62 -13.13 -16.83 -5.21
CA ASP A 62 -12.02 -17.79 -5.27
C ASP A 62 -10.65 -17.16 -4.91
N ASN A 63 -10.58 -16.53 -3.74
CA ASN A 63 -9.34 -16.06 -3.13
C ASN A 63 -9.41 -16.25 -1.62
N PHE A 64 -8.27 -16.12 -0.96
CA PHE A 64 -8.09 -16.28 0.48
C PHE A 64 -7.75 -14.95 1.17
N GLY A 65 -8.07 -13.82 0.54
CA GLY A 65 -7.81 -12.48 1.05
C GLY A 65 -6.59 -11.79 0.47
N LEU A 66 -6.27 -10.62 1.03
CA LEU A 66 -5.17 -9.78 0.58
C LEU A 66 -3.82 -10.43 0.91
N ALA A 67 -2.94 -10.53 -0.08
CA ALA A 67 -1.57 -11.00 0.11
C ALA A 67 -0.57 -9.84 0.22
N GLY A 68 -0.89 -8.70 -0.38
CA GLY A 68 -0.11 -7.48 -0.25
C GLY A 68 -0.73 -6.32 -1.03
N PHE A 69 -0.37 -5.10 -0.65
CA PHE A 69 -0.78 -3.89 -1.34
C PHE A 69 0.29 -2.80 -1.22
N SER A 70 0.20 -1.81 -2.09
CA SER A 70 1.00 -0.59 -2.02
C SER A 70 0.22 0.53 -2.69
N ALA A 71 0.19 1.70 -2.07
CA ALA A 71 -0.45 2.92 -2.60
C ALA A 71 0.43 4.14 -2.32
N ASP A 72 0.34 5.14 -3.19
CA ASP A 72 0.90 6.46 -2.94
C ASP A 72 -0.23 7.39 -2.48
N LEU A 73 0.04 8.26 -1.51
CA LEU A 73 -0.83 9.39 -1.14
C LEU A 73 -0.18 10.67 -1.66
N ARG A 74 -0.86 11.33 -2.60
CA ARG A 74 -0.34 12.51 -3.29
C ARG A 74 -1.17 13.75 -3.05
N GLN A 75 -0.48 14.87 -3.03
CA GLN A 75 -1.08 16.19 -3.11
C GLN A 75 -1.49 16.49 -4.55
N ASP A 76 -2.67 17.08 -4.72
CA ASP A 76 -3.09 17.60 -6.01
C ASP A 76 -2.19 18.78 -6.44
N GLU A 77 -1.85 18.86 -7.73
CA GLU A 77 -0.96 19.91 -8.26
C GLU A 77 -1.61 21.30 -8.18
N GLN A 78 -2.93 21.37 -8.06
CA GLN A 78 -3.71 22.60 -7.96
C GLN A 78 -3.88 23.07 -6.51
N ASN A 79 -3.33 22.36 -5.51
CA ASN A 79 -3.34 22.81 -4.14
C ASN A 79 -2.68 24.20 -4.01
N PRO A 80 -3.27 25.17 -3.28
CA PRO A 80 -2.74 26.53 -3.16
C PRO A 80 -1.30 26.59 -2.67
N THR A 81 -0.91 25.63 -1.82
CA THR A 81 0.46 25.45 -1.36
C THR A 81 0.70 23.97 -1.07
N ARG A 82 1.73 23.37 -1.67
CA ARG A 82 2.16 22.01 -1.29
C ARG A 82 3.06 22.05 -0.07
N PHE A 83 3.17 20.92 0.63
CA PHE A 83 3.97 20.77 1.84
C PHE A 83 4.53 19.34 1.93
N ASP A 84 5.38 19.07 2.92
CA ASP A 84 5.85 17.70 3.16
C ASP A 84 4.78 16.90 3.91
N LEU A 85 4.23 15.87 3.27
CA LEU A 85 3.42 14.89 3.98
C LEU A 85 4.31 14.08 4.94
N PRO A 86 3.99 14.04 6.26
CA PRO A 86 4.65 13.13 7.18
C PRO A 86 4.25 11.69 6.87
N ALA A 87 5.12 10.73 7.17
CA ALA A 87 4.75 9.31 7.09
C ALA A 87 3.48 9.04 7.90
N GLY A 88 2.66 8.09 7.44
CA GLY A 88 1.53 7.58 8.20
C GLY A 88 1.96 6.85 9.46
N ASP A 89 0.97 6.34 10.18
CA ASP A 89 1.20 5.46 11.31
C ASP A 89 1.80 4.12 10.83
N GLY A 90 2.28 3.31 11.79
CA GLY A 90 2.67 1.93 11.51
C GLY A 90 1.50 1.07 11.04
N ALA A 91 1.76 -0.19 10.71
CA ALA A 91 0.68 -1.10 10.35
C ALA A 91 -0.36 -1.23 11.48
N PRO A 92 -1.67 -1.13 11.19
CA PRO A 92 -2.71 -1.49 12.13
C PRO A 92 -2.53 -2.94 12.61
N ASP A 93 -3.05 -3.28 13.80
CA ASP A 93 -2.87 -4.61 14.41
C ASP A 93 -3.25 -5.77 13.45
N ALA A 94 -4.35 -5.62 12.71
CA ALA A 94 -4.81 -6.61 11.72
C ALA A 94 -3.86 -6.79 10.52
N MET A 95 -2.95 -5.85 10.33
CA MET A 95 -1.98 -5.78 9.22
C MET A 95 -0.55 -6.06 9.68
N GLY A 96 -0.32 -6.52 10.93
CA GLY A 96 1.02 -6.80 11.46
C GLY A 96 1.85 -7.75 10.59
N GLU A 97 1.21 -8.76 9.98
CA GLU A 97 1.86 -9.72 9.06
C GLU A 97 2.23 -9.14 7.69
N PHE A 98 1.82 -7.90 7.39
CA PHE A 98 2.23 -7.18 6.19
C PHE A 98 3.43 -6.28 6.45
N ASP A 99 3.78 -6.07 7.73
CA ASP A 99 4.80 -5.14 8.16
C ASP A 99 6.09 -5.86 8.61
N ARG A 100 7.21 -5.15 8.65
CA ARG A 100 8.47 -5.69 9.15
C ARG A 100 8.42 -5.87 10.67
N PRO A 101 9.03 -6.93 11.22
CA PRO A 101 9.81 -7.95 10.51
C PRO A 101 8.98 -9.12 9.96
N ALA A 102 7.72 -9.26 10.35
CA ALA A 102 6.89 -10.43 10.06
C ALA A 102 6.65 -10.62 8.55
N GLY A 103 6.23 -9.55 7.87
CA GLY A 103 6.04 -9.45 6.42
C GLY A 103 7.09 -8.60 5.71
N PHE A 104 6.66 -7.99 4.61
CA PHE A 104 7.47 -7.18 3.71
C PHE A 104 6.89 -5.78 3.58
N ALA A 105 7.59 -4.81 4.16
CA ALA A 105 7.36 -3.39 3.93
C ALA A 105 8.67 -2.71 3.56
N ASN A 106 8.60 -1.49 3.04
CA ASN A 106 9.80 -0.71 2.76
C ASN A 106 10.60 -0.44 4.05
N PRO A 107 11.92 -0.28 3.98
CA PRO A 107 12.70 0.19 5.11
C PRO A 107 12.33 1.63 5.48
N GLY A 108 12.24 1.89 6.78
CA GLY A 108 12.07 3.22 7.34
C GLY A 108 13.29 4.13 7.14
N PRO A 109 13.23 5.38 7.63
CA PRO A 109 14.38 6.29 7.70
C PRO A 109 15.53 5.71 8.52
N ASP A 110 15.22 4.88 9.51
CA ASP A 110 16.17 4.01 10.15
C ASP A 110 16.09 2.59 9.52
N PRO A 111 17.23 1.90 9.34
CA PRO A 111 17.26 0.62 8.62
C PRO A 111 16.45 -0.50 9.29
N TRP A 112 16.17 -0.37 10.59
CA TRP A 112 15.47 -1.35 11.42
C TRP A 112 13.94 -1.20 11.34
N GLY A 113 13.49 0.04 11.15
CA GLY A 113 12.12 0.44 11.12
C GLY A 113 11.44 0.12 9.80
N SER A 114 10.12 0.18 9.86
CA SER A 114 9.27 0.06 8.69
C SER A 114 8.85 1.42 8.16
N ALA A 115 8.78 1.52 6.83
CA ALA A 115 8.06 2.57 6.12
C ALA A 115 6.68 2.09 5.63
N TYR A 116 6.01 1.21 6.38
CA TYR A 116 4.64 0.76 6.06
C TYR A 116 3.67 1.94 5.91
N GLY A 117 3.78 2.96 6.76
CA GLY A 117 3.02 4.21 6.67
C GLY A 117 3.37 5.08 5.45
N GLY A 118 4.28 4.63 4.58
CA GLY A 118 4.77 5.32 3.40
C GLY A 118 6.05 6.10 3.65
N THR A 119 6.81 6.31 2.56
CA THR A 119 8.05 7.09 2.56
C THR A 119 7.79 8.47 1.96
N PRO A 120 8.05 9.57 2.70
CA PRO A 120 8.03 10.91 2.14
C PRO A 120 9.08 11.06 1.01
N THR A 121 8.63 11.35 -0.21
CA THR A 121 9.52 11.52 -1.37
C THR A 121 9.12 12.73 -2.21
N GLY A 122 10.08 13.26 -2.97
CA GLY A 122 9.93 14.50 -3.74
C GLY A 122 10.79 15.65 -3.20
N PRO A 123 10.68 16.84 -3.81
CA PRO A 123 11.36 18.05 -3.35
C PRO A 123 10.96 18.39 -1.91
N ALA A 124 11.89 18.94 -1.13
CA ALA A 124 11.59 19.42 0.21
C ALA A 124 10.56 20.56 0.16
N GLY A 125 9.56 20.49 1.02
CA GLY A 125 8.38 21.38 1.00
C GLY A 125 7.26 20.91 0.08
N GLU A 126 7.40 19.78 -0.62
CA GLU A 126 6.40 19.26 -1.55
C GLU A 126 6.36 17.72 -1.56
N ARG A 127 6.78 17.06 -0.46
CA ARG A 127 6.86 15.61 -0.43
C ARG A 127 5.49 14.95 -0.39
N ASP A 128 5.30 13.96 -1.26
CA ASP A 128 4.18 13.01 -1.21
C ASP A 128 4.59 11.75 -0.43
N LEU A 129 3.62 10.95 0.00
CA LEU A 129 3.89 9.62 0.56
C LEU A 129 3.87 8.59 -0.56
N THR A 130 4.98 7.88 -0.70
CA THR A 130 5.08 6.76 -1.64
C THR A 130 5.06 5.44 -0.91
N GLN A 131 4.45 4.45 -1.55
CA GLN A 131 4.48 3.05 -1.11
C GLN A 131 3.97 2.82 0.32
N VAL A 132 2.83 3.42 0.69
CA VAL A 132 2.04 3.03 1.86
C VAL A 132 1.58 1.58 1.69
N GLY A 133 1.90 0.73 2.66
CA GLY A 133 1.51 -0.67 2.71
C GLY A 133 2.67 -1.66 2.73
N GLY A 134 2.32 -2.93 2.58
CA GLY A 134 3.25 -4.06 2.66
C GLY A 134 2.64 -5.36 2.12
N ALA A 135 3.28 -6.49 2.42
CA ALA A 135 2.85 -7.81 1.96
C ALA A 135 3.19 -8.91 2.97
N GLN A 136 2.35 -9.93 3.02
CA GLN A 136 2.61 -11.15 3.77
C GLN A 136 3.69 -11.99 3.11
N ASN A 137 4.35 -12.85 3.89
CA ASN A 137 5.32 -13.78 3.37
C ASN A 137 4.69 -15.05 2.77
N SER A 138 4.43 -15.01 1.47
CA SER A 138 3.86 -16.14 0.71
C SER A 138 4.90 -17.20 0.29
N SER A 139 6.18 -17.06 0.64
CA SER A 139 7.22 -18.02 0.23
C SER A 139 7.21 -19.33 1.04
N GLY A 140 6.44 -19.38 2.14
CA GLY A 140 6.44 -20.51 3.07
C GLY A 140 7.76 -20.70 3.80
N ARG A 141 8.67 -19.73 3.80
CA ARG A 141 9.96 -19.80 4.48
C ARG A 141 10.32 -18.45 5.09
N VAL A 142 10.93 -18.50 6.26
CA VAL A 142 11.49 -17.32 6.93
C VAL A 142 12.54 -16.68 6.02
N GLY A 143 12.43 -15.36 5.80
CA GLY A 143 13.38 -14.58 5.03
C GLY A 143 14.73 -14.43 5.74
N PRO A 144 15.81 -14.09 5.02
CA PRO A 144 17.07 -13.74 5.67
C PRO A 144 16.95 -12.40 6.40
N CYS A 145 17.74 -12.24 7.46
CA CYS A 145 18.06 -10.92 8.00
C CYS A 145 19.32 -10.39 7.31
N PHE A 146 19.47 -9.07 7.30
CA PHE A 146 20.60 -8.36 6.72
C PHE A 146 21.23 -7.44 7.77
N GLY A 147 22.39 -6.86 7.46
CA GLY A 147 23.10 -5.96 8.37
C GLY A 147 24.34 -6.62 9.00
N PRO A 148 25.22 -5.82 9.62
CA PRO A 148 26.43 -6.35 10.28
C PRO A 148 26.10 -7.28 11.45
N ASP A 149 24.91 -7.11 12.04
CA ASP A 149 24.44 -7.83 13.22
C ASP A 149 23.18 -8.68 12.93
N ASP A 150 22.87 -8.93 11.66
CA ASP A 150 21.65 -9.67 11.21
C ASP A 150 20.35 -9.11 11.82
N ASP A 151 20.26 -7.79 11.96
CA ASP A 151 19.22 -7.04 12.66
C ASP A 151 18.14 -6.46 11.73
N VAL A 152 18.38 -6.43 10.42
CA VAL A 152 17.44 -5.96 9.40
C VAL A 152 16.68 -7.15 8.82
N CYS A 153 15.61 -7.57 9.49
CA CYS A 153 14.81 -8.72 9.07
C CYS A 153 13.56 -8.32 8.26
N MET A 154 13.10 -9.23 7.42
CA MET A 154 11.83 -9.17 6.69
C MET A 154 11.32 -10.59 6.41
N GLY A 155 10.01 -10.76 6.26
CA GLY A 155 9.39 -12.06 6.01
C GLY A 155 9.69 -13.09 7.10
N GLN A 156 9.76 -12.67 8.37
CA GLN A 156 10.12 -13.55 9.48
C GLN A 156 9.00 -14.50 9.91
N ASP A 157 7.75 -14.16 9.61
CA ASP A 157 6.65 -15.11 9.72
C ASP A 157 6.39 -15.71 8.34
N ALA A 158 6.07 -17.00 8.26
CA ALA A 158 5.64 -17.68 7.04
C ALA A 158 4.17 -18.15 7.14
N THR A 159 3.52 -17.86 8.27
CA THR A 159 2.11 -18.12 8.53
C THR A 159 1.28 -17.05 7.82
N LEU A 160 0.32 -17.48 7.00
CA LEU A 160 -0.56 -16.56 6.29
C LEU A 160 -1.82 -16.27 7.11
N VAL A 161 -2.15 -15.01 7.25
CA VAL A 161 -3.45 -14.55 7.74
C VAL A 161 -4.41 -14.55 6.55
N LEU A 162 -5.33 -15.52 6.59
CA LEU A 162 -6.36 -15.66 5.57
C LEU A 162 -7.52 -14.70 5.87
N GLY A 163 -8.24 -14.31 4.82
CA GLY A 163 -9.46 -13.51 4.96
C GLY A 163 -9.23 -12.02 5.15
N VAL A 164 -7.99 -11.53 5.09
CA VAL A 164 -7.70 -10.08 5.21
C VAL A 164 -8.44 -9.32 4.12
N GLY A 165 -9.30 -8.39 4.53
CA GLY A 165 -10.19 -7.62 3.64
C GLY A 165 -11.32 -8.41 3.01
N GLN A 166 -11.51 -9.69 3.35
CA GLN A 166 -12.68 -10.48 2.93
C GLN A 166 -13.84 -10.26 3.90
N GLY A 167 -15.05 -10.17 3.34
CA GLY A 167 -16.28 -10.09 4.12
C GLY A 167 -17.13 -8.87 3.82
N ALA A 168 -18.10 -8.60 4.69
CA ALA A 168 -19.05 -7.51 4.53
C ALA A 168 -18.46 -6.13 4.87
N GLY A 169 -17.34 -6.07 5.61
CA GLY A 169 -16.63 -4.83 5.96
C GLY A 169 -15.42 -4.54 5.08
N ALA A 170 -14.97 -3.28 5.08
CA ALA A 170 -13.64 -2.92 4.60
C ALA A 170 -12.65 -3.04 5.76
N GLU A 171 -11.42 -3.46 5.47
CA GLU A 171 -10.31 -3.54 6.43
C GLU A 171 -9.55 -2.21 6.46
N VAL A 172 -9.14 -1.76 7.64
CA VAL A 172 -8.25 -0.59 7.75
C VAL A 172 -6.84 -1.06 7.38
N LEU A 173 -6.33 -0.57 6.26
CA LEU A 173 -5.03 -0.99 5.74
C LEU A 173 -3.90 -0.09 6.23
N ALA A 174 -4.15 1.21 6.32
CA ALA A 174 -3.21 2.21 6.83
C ALA A 174 -3.97 3.47 7.28
N GLN A 175 -3.35 4.27 8.12
CA GLN A 175 -3.89 5.54 8.59
C GLN A 175 -2.77 6.52 8.93
N GLY A 176 -3.12 7.78 9.12
CA GLY A 176 -2.18 8.80 9.59
C GLY A 176 -2.83 10.16 9.66
N GLN A 177 -2.01 11.18 9.81
CA GLN A 177 -2.48 12.57 9.90
C GLN A 177 -1.45 13.55 9.35
N PHE A 178 -1.92 14.70 8.90
CA PHE A 178 -1.05 15.82 8.50
C PHE A 178 -1.68 17.15 8.88
N LYS A 179 -0.85 18.21 8.93
CA LYS A 179 -1.31 19.59 9.19
C LYS A 179 -1.41 20.35 7.87
N LEU A 180 -2.53 21.03 7.67
CA LEU A 180 -2.70 21.92 6.52
C LEU A 180 -1.79 23.15 6.64
N PRO A 181 -1.34 23.73 5.52
CA PRO A 181 -0.59 24.98 5.53
C PRO A 181 -1.48 26.16 5.95
N GLN A 182 -0.85 27.34 6.08
CA GLN A 182 -1.54 28.58 6.47
C GLN A 182 -2.29 29.25 5.30
N ALA A 183 -1.97 28.90 4.05
CA ALA A 183 -2.54 29.54 2.89
C ALA A 183 -4.01 29.11 2.69
N PRO A 184 -4.95 30.03 2.46
CA PRO A 184 -6.35 29.71 2.23
C PRO A 184 -6.55 29.01 0.88
N GLY A 185 -7.62 28.22 0.78
CA GLY A 185 -8.08 27.58 -0.46
C GLY A 185 -8.45 26.11 -0.28
N ASP A 186 -8.77 25.46 -1.39
CA ASP A 186 -9.16 24.06 -1.42
C ASP A 186 -7.94 23.16 -1.57
N TYR A 187 -7.81 22.18 -0.68
CA TYR A 187 -6.75 21.18 -0.71
C TYR A 187 -7.35 19.82 -1.04
N VAL A 188 -6.77 19.14 -2.01
CA VAL A 188 -7.13 17.80 -2.45
C VAL A 188 -5.92 16.88 -2.30
N PHE A 189 -6.18 15.69 -1.76
CA PHE A 189 -5.21 14.61 -1.61
C PHE A 189 -5.81 13.37 -2.25
N HIS A 190 -5.05 12.61 -3.03
CA HIS A 190 -5.57 11.45 -3.73
C HIS A 190 -4.65 10.24 -3.66
N LEU A 191 -5.24 9.05 -3.74
CA LEU A 191 -4.49 7.82 -3.95
C LEU A 191 -4.00 7.75 -5.39
N SER A 192 -2.77 7.30 -5.57
CA SER A 192 -2.21 6.97 -6.87
C SER A 192 -1.31 5.75 -6.77
N GLY A 193 -0.87 5.23 -7.92
CA GLY A 193 0.09 4.11 -7.95
C GLY A 193 -0.40 2.80 -7.31
N VAL A 194 -1.71 2.67 -7.03
CA VAL A 194 -2.28 1.57 -6.24
C VAL A 194 -2.05 0.21 -6.90
N ARG A 195 -1.52 -0.73 -6.13
CA ARG A 195 -1.26 -2.12 -6.49
C ARG A 195 -1.72 -3.04 -5.37
N ALA A 196 -2.25 -4.20 -5.74
CA ALA A 196 -2.62 -5.22 -4.79
C ALA A 196 -2.48 -6.62 -5.41
N ASN A 197 -2.18 -7.58 -4.55
CA ASN A 197 -2.22 -9.01 -4.85
C ASN A 197 -3.12 -9.71 -3.83
N CYS A 198 -3.85 -10.72 -4.28
CA CYS A 198 -4.63 -11.58 -3.42
C CYS A 198 -4.04 -13.00 -3.40
N LEU A 199 -4.23 -13.67 -2.28
CA LEU A 199 -3.89 -15.07 -2.12
C LEU A 199 -4.91 -15.91 -2.89
N VAL A 200 -4.48 -16.75 -3.82
CA VAL A 200 -5.36 -17.66 -4.58
C VAL A 200 -5.13 -19.13 -4.26
N GLU A 201 -4.06 -19.43 -3.53
CA GLU A 201 -3.75 -20.75 -2.99
C GLU A 201 -2.93 -20.57 -1.71
N ALA A 202 -3.43 -21.07 -0.58
CA ALA A 202 -2.74 -21.05 0.71
C ALA A 202 -2.14 -22.45 0.99
N ASN A 203 -0.83 -22.58 0.78
CA ASN A 203 -0.12 -23.83 1.03
C ASN A 203 0.51 -23.83 2.43
N PRO A 204 0.57 -24.99 3.11
CA PRO A 204 1.24 -25.08 4.40
C PRO A 204 2.75 -24.90 4.24
N THR A 205 3.37 -24.24 5.21
CA THR A 205 4.84 -24.17 5.35
C THR A 205 5.45 -25.58 5.27
N PRO A 206 6.50 -25.82 4.47
CA PRO A 206 7.37 -24.82 3.83
C PRO A 206 7.10 -24.56 2.34
N LEU A 207 5.88 -24.88 1.87
CA LEU A 207 5.51 -24.75 0.46
C LEU A 207 5.10 -23.31 0.14
N TRP A 208 5.32 -22.93 -1.12
CA TRP A 208 4.98 -21.60 -1.60
C TRP A 208 3.48 -21.48 -1.79
N SER A 209 2.92 -20.38 -1.32
CA SER A 209 1.54 -20.02 -1.61
C SER A 209 1.46 -19.22 -2.91
N ARG A 210 0.34 -19.35 -3.64
CA ARG A 210 0.15 -18.65 -4.91
C ARG A 210 -0.61 -17.35 -4.70
N VAL A 211 -0.08 -16.28 -5.26
CA VAL A 211 -0.73 -14.97 -5.27
C VAL A 211 -1.01 -14.53 -6.71
N GLU A 212 -2.09 -13.79 -6.90
CA GLU A 212 -2.43 -13.20 -8.19
C GLU A 212 -2.65 -11.70 -8.04
N ARG A 213 -2.28 -10.97 -9.10
CA ARG A 213 -2.55 -9.53 -9.17
C ARG A 213 -4.05 -9.28 -9.15
N ALA A 214 -4.47 -8.40 -8.26
CA ALA A 214 -5.86 -7.97 -8.19
C ALA A 214 -6.20 -6.93 -9.28
N ARG A 215 -7.46 -6.93 -9.71
CA ARG A 215 -8.06 -5.74 -10.33
C ARG A 215 -8.30 -4.68 -9.26
N ILE A 216 -7.96 -3.44 -9.55
CA ILE A 216 -8.08 -2.33 -8.59
C ILE A 216 -9.34 -1.53 -8.88
N GLY A 217 -10.20 -1.39 -7.88
CA GLY A 217 -11.27 -0.40 -7.81
C GLY A 217 -10.82 0.77 -6.93
N LEU A 218 -11.18 1.98 -7.32
CA LEU A 218 -10.89 3.22 -6.59
C LEU A 218 -12.22 3.92 -6.30
N ASP A 219 -12.90 3.47 -5.25
CA ASP A 219 -14.18 4.02 -4.82
C ASP A 219 -13.86 5.07 -3.75
N GLY A 220 -13.92 6.36 -4.09
CA GLY A 220 -13.54 7.43 -3.14
C GLY A 220 -12.04 7.50 -2.88
N ALA A 221 -11.26 7.86 -3.90
CA ALA A 221 -9.80 7.89 -3.83
C ALA A 221 -9.22 9.26 -3.45
N SER A 222 -10.01 10.16 -2.86
CA SER A 222 -9.55 11.51 -2.54
C SER A 222 -10.21 12.10 -1.29
N ILE A 223 -9.45 12.91 -0.56
CA ILE A 223 -9.93 13.77 0.52
C ILE A 223 -9.87 15.22 0.00
N ARG A 224 -10.93 16.00 0.23
CA ARG A 224 -10.98 17.43 -0.05
C ARG A 224 -11.31 18.21 1.22
N VAL A 225 -10.54 19.24 1.51
CA VAL A 225 -10.78 20.16 2.65
C VAL A 225 -10.59 21.60 2.21
N THR A 226 -11.25 22.54 2.88
CA THR A 226 -11.12 23.98 2.60
C THR A 226 -10.46 24.68 3.79
N VAL A 227 -9.41 25.46 3.53
CA VAL A 227 -8.81 26.39 4.50
C VAL A 227 -9.39 27.79 4.27
N PRO A 228 -9.97 28.45 5.28
CA PRO A 228 -10.63 29.76 5.13
C PRO A 228 -9.64 30.93 4.98
#